data_AF-A0AAE5TG31-F1
#
_entry.id   AF-A0AAE5TG31-F1
#
_cell.length_a   1.000
_cell.length_b   1.000
_cell.length_c   1.000
_cell.angle_alpha   90.00
_cell.angle_beta   90.00
_cell.angle_gamma   90.00
#
_symmetry.space_group_name_H-M   'P 1'
#
loop_
_entity.id
_entity.type
_entity.pdbx_description
1 polymer ?
#
loop_
_entity_poly.entity_id
_entity_poly.type
_entity_poly.pdbx_seq_one_letter_code
_entity_poly.pdbx_strand_id
1 'polypeptide(L)'
;MRFIVIMETAKITQSDVEKMVRHWLATPVNSYLGSDYGFDKHALLFAPLTMGAADEVIAKLRRDVPVLDMLPPDAVNIYSVPVSPDKMHFILEIGNIVLDIM
;
A
#
# COMPACT_ATOMS: atom_id res chain seq x y z
N MET A 1 4.14 -47.21 11.31
CA MET A 1 4.75 -46.28 10.33
C MET A 1 4.17 -44.90 10.62
N ARG A 2 4.95 -43.99 11.22
CA ARG A 2 4.45 -42.68 11.67
C ARG A 2 4.85 -41.63 10.63
N PHE A 3 3.88 -41.17 9.86
CA PHE A 3 4.08 -40.07 8.91
C PHE A 3 4.16 -38.76 9.70
N ILE A 4 5.33 -38.14 9.70
CA ILE A 4 5.48 -36.75 10.17
C ILE A 4 5.20 -35.88 8.95
N VAL A 5 4.03 -35.23 8.92
CA VAL A 5 3.76 -34.15 7.98
C VAL A 5 4.46 -32.92 8.53
N ILE A 6 5.54 -32.49 7.87
CA ILE A 6 6.20 -31.22 8.19
C ILE A 6 5.31 -30.14 7.57
N MET A 7 4.44 -29.52 8.37
CA MET A 7 3.74 -28.31 7.97
C MET A 7 4.76 -27.16 7.98
N GLU A 8 5.37 -26.86 6.84
CA GLU A 8 6.03 -25.55 6.69
C GLU A 8 4.94 -24.49 6.67
N THR A 9 4.82 -23.74 7.77
CA THR A 9 3.98 -22.54 7.81
C THR A 9 4.55 -21.55 6.80
N ALA A 10 3.78 -21.22 5.75
CA ALA A 10 4.15 -20.19 4.80
C ALA A 10 4.38 -18.88 5.57
N LYS A 11 5.64 -18.47 5.69
CA LYS A 11 6.02 -17.20 6.31
C LYS A 11 5.90 -16.13 5.24
N ILE A 12 5.04 -15.14 5.47
CA ILE A 12 4.99 -13.95 4.63
C ILE A 12 6.32 -13.22 4.76
N THR A 13 7.00 -13.01 3.64
CA THR A 13 8.25 -12.25 3.59
C THR A 13 7.99 -10.78 3.30
N GLN A 14 8.99 -9.93 3.52
CA GLN A 14 8.94 -8.53 3.12
C GLN A 14 8.64 -8.35 1.62
N SER A 15 9.19 -9.24 0.78
CA SER A 15 8.95 -9.21 -0.67
C SER A 15 7.50 -9.53 -1.03
N ASP A 16 6.81 -10.32 -0.20
CA ASP A 16 5.40 -10.64 -0.40
C ASP A 16 4.52 -9.44 -0.03
N VAL A 17 4.85 -8.74 1.06
CA VAL A 17 4.19 -7.48 1.43
C VAL A 17 4.33 -6.44 0.32
N GLU A 18 5.54 -6.25 -0.22
CA GLU A 18 5.78 -5.34 -1.34
C GLU A 18 4.90 -5.70 -2.56
N LYS A 19 4.85 -6.98 -2.93
CA LYS A 19 4.01 -7.46 -4.04
C LYS A 19 2.52 -7.18 -3.78
N MET A 20 2.05 -7.38 -2.55
CA MET A 20 0.66 -7.11 -2.19
C MET A 20 0.33 -5.64 -2.36
N VAL A 21 1.17 -4.71 -1.87
CA VAL A 21 0.84 -3.27 -2.02
C VAL A 21 1.05 -2.79 -3.45
N ARG A 22 2.04 -3.32 -4.19
CA ARG A 22 2.16 -3.04 -5.63
C ARG A 22 0.94 -3.50 -6.42
N HIS A 23 0.40 -4.68 -6.08
CA HIS A 23 -0.83 -5.15 -6.69
C HIS A 23 -2.01 -4.23 -6.35
N TRP A 24 -2.13 -3.80 -5.10
CA TRP A 24 -3.15 -2.84 -4.67
C TRP A 24 -3.05 -1.50 -5.43
N LEU A 25 -1.85 -0.92 -5.53
CA LEU A 25 -1.57 0.32 -6.27
C LEU A 25 -1.91 0.19 -7.77
N ALA A 26 -1.68 -0.99 -8.35
CA ALA A 26 -1.98 -1.27 -9.76
C ALA A 26 -3.46 -1.59 -10.03
N THR A 27 -4.28 -1.80 -8.98
CA THR A 27 -5.69 -2.17 -9.11
C THR A 27 -6.57 -0.95 -8.89
N PRO A 28 -7.25 -0.42 -9.91
CA PRO A 28 -8.21 0.66 -9.72
C PRO A 28 -9.38 0.21 -8.84
N VAL A 29 -9.92 1.12 -8.03
CA VAL A 29 -11.16 0.88 -7.28
C VAL A 29 -12.29 0.43 -8.20
N ASN A 30 -13.17 -0.44 -7.69
CA ASN A 30 -14.32 -1.03 -8.40
C ASN A 30 -13.95 -1.96 -9.58
N SER A 31 -12.70 -2.40 -9.69
CA SER A 31 -12.31 -3.42 -10.68
C SER A 31 -12.84 -4.81 -10.34
N TYR A 32 -13.09 -5.08 -9.05
CA TYR A 32 -13.74 -6.29 -8.57
C TYR A 32 -15.22 -6.04 -8.34
N LEU A 33 -16.08 -6.91 -8.89
CA LEU A 33 -17.53 -6.78 -8.75
C LEU A 33 -17.95 -6.85 -7.28
N GLY A 34 -18.63 -5.80 -6.80
CA GLY A 34 -19.12 -5.73 -5.42
C GLY A 34 -18.04 -5.45 -4.37
N SER A 35 -16.84 -5.02 -4.77
CA SER A 35 -15.76 -4.66 -3.87
C SER A 35 -15.18 -3.29 -4.24
N ASP A 36 -14.94 -2.46 -3.23
CA ASP A 36 -14.26 -1.18 -3.34
C ASP A 36 -12.73 -1.32 -3.20
N TYR A 37 -12.19 -2.54 -3.28
CA TYR A 37 -10.75 -2.83 -3.21
C TYR A 37 -9.98 -2.11 -4.33
N GLY A 38 -8.82 -1.57 -3.98
CA GLY A 38 -7.86 -0.99 -4.92
C GLY A 38 -7.51 0.46 -4.60
N PHE A 39 -6.59 1.03 -5.36
CA PHE A 39 -6.14 2.41 -5.19
C PHE A 39 -6.94 3.39 -6.05
N ASP A 40 -7.52 4.41 -5.42
CA ASP A 40 -8.19 5.49 -6.14
C ASP A 40 -7.19 6.62 -6.44
N LYS A 41 -6.40 6.42 -7.50
CA LYS A 41 -5.48 7.45 -8.02
C LYS A 41 -6.21 8.73 -8.45
N HIS A 42 -7.50 8.65 -8.79
CA HIS A 42 -8.25 9.79 -9.29
C HIS A 42 -8.74 10.70 -8.17
N ALA A 43 -9.00 10.15 -6.98
CA ALA A 43 -9.28 10.95 -5.79
C ALA A 43 -8.12 11.89 -5.41
N LEU A 44 -6.88 11.54 -5.79
CA LEU A 44 -5.69 12.37 -5.57
C LEU A 44 -5.46 13.39 -6.71
N LEU A 45 -6.01 13.16 -7.90
CA LEU A 45 -5.91 14.09 -9.01
C LEU A 45 -6.82 15.29 -8.72
N PHE A 46 -6.28 16.51 -8.84
CA PHE A 46 -6.96 17.77 -8.54
C PHE A 46 -7.33 18.01 -7.07
N ALA A 47 -6.91 17.15 -6.15
CA ALA A 47 -6.95 17.46 -4.72
C ALA A 47 -5.91 18.55 -4.39
N PRO A 48 -6.25 19.55 -3.55
CA PRO A 48 -5.27 20.47 -3.01
C PRO A 48 -4.17 19.69 -2.27
N LEU A 49 -2.90 20.03 -2.48
CA LEU A 49 -1.78 19.39 -1.77
C LEU A 49 -1.87 19.51 -0.24
N THR A 50 -2.66 20.48 0.25
CA THR A 50 -2.93 20.70 1.68
C THR A 50 -4.08 19.85 2.23
N MET A 51 -4.81 19.14 1.37
CA MET A 51 -5.88 18.24 1.78
C MET A 51 -5.21 16.99 2.36
N GLY A 52 -5.51 16.66 3.63
CA GLY A 52 -4.94 15.52 4.37
C GLY A 52 -5.33 14.14 3.82
N ALA A 53 -5.35 13.97 2.50
CA ALA A 53 -5.72 12.74 1.80
C ALA A 53 -4.76 11.59 2.09
N ALA A 54 -3.53 11.87 2.57
CA ALA A 54 -2.56 10.85 2.94
C ALA A 54 -3.09 9.89 4.02
N ASP A 55 -3.77 10.42 5.05
CA ASP A 55 -4.31 9.60 6.14
C ASP A 55 -5.44 8.69 5.64
N GLU A 56 -6.30 9.20 4.77
CA GLU A 56 -7.38 8.43 4.15
C GLU A 56 -6.84 7.32 3.25
N VAL A 57 -5.78 7.61 2.47
CA VAL A 57 -5.10 6.61 1.64
C VAL A 57 -4.46 5.52 2.49
N ILE A 58 -3.78 5.88 3.59
CA ILE A 58 -3.18 4.91 4.53
C ILE A 58 -4.27 4.05 5.17
N ALA A 59 -5.37 4.67 5.62
CA ALA A 59 -6.50 3.95 6.21
C ALA A 59 -7.11 2.95 5.22
N LYS A 60 -7.31 3.36 3.95
CA LYS A 60 -7.81 2.47 2.89
C LYS A 60 -6.83 1.35 2.59
N LEU A 61 -5.54 1.66 2.49
CA LEU A 61 -4.48 0.68 2.23
C LEU A 61 -4.46 -0.40 3.32
N ARG A 62 -4.53 -0.03 4.61
CA ARG A 62 -4.59 -0.99 5.73
C ARG A 62 -5.83 -1.87 5.68
N ARG A 63 -7.00 -1.28 5.39
CA ARG A 63 -8.27 -2.02 5.24
C ARG A 63 -8.22 -3.04 4.10
N ASP A 64 -7.65 -2.65 2.97
CA ASP A 64 -7.61 -3.48 1.76
C ASP A 64 -6.44 -4.49 1.79
N VAL A 65 -5.36 -4.19 2.51
CA VAL A 65 -4.15 -5.02 2.65
C VAL A 65 -3.87 -5.29 4.14
N PRO A 66 -4.65 -6.18 4.81
CA PRO A 66 -4.62 -6.35 6.27
C PRO A 66 -3.30 -6.87 6.85
N VAL A 67 -2.40 -7.40 6.02
CA VAL A 67 -1.06 -7.81 6.48
C VAL A 67 -0.26 -6.63 7.05
N LEU A 68 -0.59 -5.41 6.65
CA LEU A 68 0.03 -4.19 7.16
C LEU A 68 -0.37 -3.89 8.61
N ASP A 69 -1.47 -4.44 9.11
CA ASP A 69 -1.89 -4.28 10.51
C ASP A 69 -1.02 -5.07 11.50
N MET A 70 -0.19 -6.00 10.98
CA MET A 70 0.84 -6.65 11.78
C MET A 70 2.08 -5.75 12.00
N LEU A 71 2.20 -4.66 11.24
CA LEU A 71 3.27 -3.70 11.38
C LEU A 71 2.89 -2.63 12.42
N PRO A 72 3.88 -1.99 13.06
CA PRO A 72 3.64 -0.83 13.92
C PRO A 72 2.78 0.25 13.22
N PRO A 73 2.00 1.05 13.97
CA PRO A 73 1.12 2.06 13.38
C PRO A 73 1.86 3.08 12.50
N ASP A 74 3.08 3.44 12.89
CA ASP A 74 4.01 4.38 12.25
C ASP A 74 4.87 3.76 11.15
N ALA A 75 4.71 2.47 10.87
CA ALA A 75 5.49 1.77 9.86
C ALA A 75 5.06 2.06 8.42
N VAL A 76 3.90 2.71 8.20
CA VAL A 76 3.38 3.07 6.88
C VAL A 76 3.22 4.58 6.82
N ASN A 77 3.96 5.22 5.92
CA ASN A 77 3.98 6.67 5.77
C ASN A 77 3.79 7.05 4.30
N ILE A 78 3.13 8.19 4.07
CA ILE A 78 3.04 8.81 2.75
C ILE A 78 3.54 10.24 2.86
N TYR A 79 4.47 10.61 2.00
CA TYR A 79 5.00 11.97 1.93
C TYR A 79 5.24 12.38 0.48
N SER A 80 5.36 13.68 0.24
CA SER A 80 5.65 14.21 -1.09
C SER A 80 7.05 14.82 -1.14
N VAL A 81 7.73 14.65 -2.28
CA VAL A 81 9.06 15.17 -2.52
C VAL A 81 9.04 16.03 -3.79
N PRO A 82 9.41 17.32 -3.71
CA PRO A 82 9.54 18.16 -4.89
C PRO A 82 10.73 17.70 -5.75
N VAL A 83 10.49 17.49 -7.03
CA VAL A 83 11.50 17.11 -8.02
C VAL A 83 11.55 18.16 -9.12
N SER A 84 12.74 18.66 -9.43
CA SER A 84 12.91 19.69 -10.45
C SER A 84 12.94 19.11 -11.87
N PRO A 85 12.45 19.85 -12.89
CA PRO A 85 11.65 21.08 -12.80
C PRO A 85 10.15 20.76 -12.61
N ASP A 86 9.52 21.47 -11.67
CA ASP A 86 8.07 21.52 -11.40
C ASP A 86 7.33 20.17 -11.39
N LYS A 87 7.82 19.22 -10.58
CA LYS A 87 7.17 17.93 -10.30
C LYS A 87 7.06 17.70 -8.80
N MET A 88 6.06 16.93 -8.41
CA MET A 88 5.91 16.40 -7.05
C MET A 88 5.81 14.88 -7.16
N HIS A 89 6.73 14.17 -6.52
CA HIS A 89 6.66 12.73 -6.37
C HIS A 89 5.93 12.41 -5.07
N PHE A 90 5.06 11.42 -5.10
CA PHE A 90 4.41 10.90 -3.90
C PHE A 90 5.07 9.59 -3.53
N ILE A 91 5.58 9.51 -2.31
CA ILE A 91 6.34 8.37 -1.81
C ILE A 91 5.53 7.66 -0.73
N LEU A 92 5.33 6.36 -0.92
CA LEU A 92 4.80 5.44 0.08
C LEU A 92 5.97 4.66 0.68
N GLU A 93 6.17 4.83 1.98
CA GLU A 93 7.18 4.13 2.76
C GLU A 93 6.52 3.09 3.67
N ILE A 94 7.00 1.85 3.62
CA ILE A 94 6.53 0.74 4.44
C ILE A 94 7.75 0.04 5.05
N GLY A 95 8.10 0.38 6.29
CA GLY A 95 9.35 -0.06 6.91
C GLY A 95 10.55 0.33 6.04
N ASN A 96 11.28 -0.65 5.49
CA ASN A 96 12.42 -0.40 4.59
C ASN A 96 12.05 -0.39 3.09
N ILE A 97 10.77 -0.52 2.74
CA ILE A 97 10.29 -0.48 1.35
C ILE A 97 9.91 0.96 1.03
N VAL A 98 10.45 1.51 -0.06
CA VAL A 98 10.11 2.85 -0.54
C VAL A 98 9.58 2.73 -1.97
N LEU A 99 8.35 3.18 -2.18
CA LEU A 99 7.65 3.12 -3.45
C LEU A 99 7.27 4.52 -3.91
N ASP A 100 7.63 4.85 -5.15
CA ASP A 100 7.10 6.00 -5.85
C ASP A 100 5.74 5.63 -6.48
N ILE A 101 4.70 6.39 -6.15
CA ILE A 101 3.32 6.08 -6.52
C ILE A 101 2.72 7.07 -7.53
N MET A 102 3.40 8.17 -7.87
CA MET A 102 2.93 9.20 -8.81
C MET A 102 4.06 9.96 -9.50
#